data_AF-A0A939YEZ7-F1
#
_entry.id   AF-A0A939YEZ7-F1
#
_cell.length_a   1.000
_cell.length_b   1.000
_cell.length_c   1.000
_cell.angle_alpha   90.00
_cell.angle_beta   90.00
_cell.angle_gamma   90.00
#
_symmetry.space_group_name_H-M   'P 1'
#
loop_
_entity.id
_entity.type
_entity.pdbx_description
1 polymer ?
#
loop_
_entity_poly.entity_id
_entity_poly.type
_entity_poly.pdbx_seq_one_letter_code
_entity_poly.pdbx_strand_id
1 'polypeptide(L)'
;MGLDKAGKIRLILFVIVLIWCVYWGAGFSYEISRGGGAFHGLSGSMVDTSDIDDVYIDGSDFTWGVRLLGHAANGAILIVIVLLMLLFMVLVAVATVIPVALLRIFGLKKKYVVTEEEYKLTKYIYLTAIGLSLVLSLILTRFTSIIPSILFTLTWSLVMLIYVLGTWERKKMYEMNE
;
A
#
# COMPACT_ATOMS: atom_id res chain seq x y z
N MET A 1 -14.01 -7.67 32.75
CA MET A 1 -13.32 -7.77 31.45
C MET A 1 -13.49 -9.17 30.91
N GLY A 2 -14.48 -9.38 30.05
CA GLY A 2 -14.90 -10.73 29.68
C GLY A 2 -15.29 -10.83 28.22
N LEU A 3 -14.35 -10.56 27.30
CA LEU A 3 -14.55 -10.92 25.90
C LEU A 3 -14.84 -12.42 25.79
N ASP A 4 -15.95 -12.76 25.13
CA ASP A 4 -16.30 -14.14 24.82
C ASP A 4 -15.19 -14.81 23.98
N LYS A 5 -15.03 -16.12 24.11
CA LYS A 5 -14.06 -16.92 23.36
C LYS A 5 -14.16 -16.67 21.85
N ALA A 6 -15.39 -16.52 21.33
CA ALA A 6 -15.60 -16.19 19.93
C ALA A 6 -15.05 -14.80 19.55
N GLY A 7 -15.30 -13.78 20.36
CA GLY A 7 -14.76 -12.42 20.15
C GLY A 7 -13.23 -12.37 20.20
N LYS A 8 -12.61 -13.13 21.11
CA LYS A 8 -11.14 -13.27 21.17
C LYS A 8 -10.56 -13.87 19.90
N ILE A 9 -11.17 -14.93 19.37
CA ILE A 9 -10.71 -15.58 18.13
C ILE A 9 -10.80 -14.61 16.95
N ARG A 10 -11.88 -13.82 16.84
CA ARG A 10 -12.03 -12.81 15.78
C ARG A 10 -10.97 -11.72 15.85
N LEU A 11 -10.67 -11.23 17.06
CA LEU A 11 -9.61 -10.25 17.27
C LEU A 11 -8.23 -10.81 16.90
N ILE A 12 -7.94 -12.06 17.24
CA ILE A 12 -6.68 -12.72 16.86
C ILE A 12 -6.57 -12.82 15.33
N LEU A 13 -7.63 -13.29 14.66
CA LEU A 13 -7.66 -13.36 13.19
C LEU A 13 -7.48 -11.97 12.57
N PHE A 14 -8.12 -10.94 13.13
CA PHE A 14 -7.99 -9.56 12.68
C PHE A 14 -6.55 -9.06 12.80
N VAL A 15 -5.88 -9.33 13.92
CA VAL A 15 -4.46 -8.98 14.12
C VAL A 15 -3.56 -9.72 13.13
N ILE A 16 -3.80 -11.00 12.85
CA ILE A 16 -3.02 -11.76 11.85
C ILE A 16 -3.14 -11.11 10.46
N VAL A 17 -4.35 -10.73 10.06
CA VAL A 17 -4.57 -10.04 8.78
C VAL A 17 -3.94 -8.65 8.78
N LEU A 18 -3.92 -7.93 9.89
CA LEU A 18 -3.19 -6.67 9.99
C LEU A 18 -1.69 -6.87 9.80
N ILE A 19 -1.08 -7.86 10.46
CA ILE A 19 0.34 -8.19 10.27
C ILE A 19 0.62 -8.51 8.80
N TRP A 20 -0.24 -9.28 8.15
CA TRP A 20 -0.16 -9.57 6.71
C TRP A 20 -0.20 -8.28 5.87
N CYS A 21 -1.15 -7.38 6.14
CA CYS A 21 -1.26 -6.12 5.39
C CYS A 21 -0.04 -5.20 5.61
N VAL A 22 0.45 -5.12 6.84
CA VAL A 22 1.66 -4.35 7.19
C VAL A 22 2.88 -4.93 6.48
N TYR A 23 3.03 -6.25 6.45
CA TYR A 23 4.13 -6.92 5.74
C TYR A 23 4.13 -6.55 4.25
N TRP A 24 2.99 -6.62 3.57
CA TRP A 24 2.89 -6.24 2.17
C TRP A 24 3.14 -4.74 1.96
N GLY A 25 2.52 -3.87 2.76
CA GLY A 25 2.67 -2.43 2.63
C GLY A 25 4.11 -1.96 2.83
N ALA A 26 4.76 -2.41 3.91
CA ALA A 26 6.14 -2.07 4.22
C ALA A 26 7.13 -2.75 3.25
N GLY A 27 6.89 -4.02 2.90
CA GLY A 27 7.72 -4.79 1.98
C GLY A 27 7.78 -4.16 0.58
N PHE A 28 6.63 -3.79 0.00
CA PHE A 28 6.62 -3.13 -1.31
C PHE A 28 7.21 -1.72 -1.28
N SER A 29 6.97 -0.97 -0.20
CA SER A 29 7.58 0.36 -0.03
C SER A 29 9.11 0.27 0.04
N TYR A 30 9.63 -0.75 0.73
CA TYR A 30 11.05 -1.05 0.81
C TYR A 30 11.65 -1.48 -0.54
N GLU A 31 10.99 -2.40 -1.26
CA GLU A 31 11.44 -2.81 -2.59
C GLU A 31 11.51 -1.63 -3.55
N ILE A 32 10.50 -0.76 -3.56
CA ILE A 32 10.52 0.46 -4.39
C ILE A 32 11.64 1.41 -3.97
N SER A 33 11.89 1.56 -2.67
CA SER A 33 12.95 2.44 -2.15
C SER A 33 14.36 1.99 -2.53
N ARG A 34 14.60 0.69 -2.63
CA ARG A 34 15.88 0.15 -3.12
C ARG A 34 15.93 0.07 -4.65
N GLY A 35 14.88 0.54 -5.32
CA GLY A 35 14.71 0.40 -6.76
C GLY A 35 14.71 -1.07 -7.17
N GLY A 36 13.96 -1.96 -6.50
CA GLY A 36 13.96 -3.41 -6.76
C GLY A 36 14.09 -3.75 -8.24
N GLY A 37 14.88 -4.79 -8.58
CA GLY A 37 15.65 -4.94 -9.84
C GLY A 37 15.10 -4.38 -11.16
N ALA A 38 13.78 -4.38 -11.38
CA ALA A 38 13.14 -3.72 -12.52
C ALA A 38 13.23 -2.17 -12.48
N PHE A 39 13.04 -1.53 -11.33
CA PHE A 39 13.10 -0.08 -11.18
C PHE A 39 14.53 0.46 -11.27
N HIS A 40 15.53 -0.19 -10.65
CA HIS A 40 16.94 0.21 -10.77
C HIS A 40 17.43 0.07 -12.21
N GLY A 41 17.00 -0.99 -12.90
CA GLY A 41 17.33 -1.23 -14.31
C GLY A 41 16.74 -0.14 -15.20
N LEU A 42 15.50 0.27 -14.96
CA LEU A 42 14.83 1.32 -15.72
C LEU A 42 15.40 2.71 -15.42
N SER A 43 15.65 3.05 -14.16
CA SER A 43 16.25 4.34 -13.80
C SER A 43 17.71 4.46 -14.25
N GLY A 44 18.45 3.34 -14.24
CA GLY A 44 19.80 3.26 -14.79
C GLY A 44 19.86 3.29 -16.32
N SER A 45 18.71 3.14 -17.00
CA SER A 45 18.58 3.26 -18.46
C SER A 45 18.19 4.68 -18.91
N MET A 46 18.07 5.63 -17.97
CA MET A 46 17.84 7.03 -18.33
C MET A 46 19.06 7.57 -19.08
N VAL A 47 18.79 8.25 -20.19
CA VAL A 47 19.80 8.88 -21.02
C VAL A 47 20.26 10.16 -20.32
N ASP A 48 21.55 10.26 -20.03
CA ASP A 48 22.13 11.52 -19.57
C ASP A 48 22.21 12.50 -20.75
N THR A 49 21.24 13.40 -20.82
CA THR A 49 21.19 14.43 -21.85
C THR A 49 22.17 15.58 -21.60
N SER A 50 22.77 15.65 -20.41
CA SER A 50 23.73 16.71 -20.05
C SER A 50 25.11 16.48 -20.66
N ASP A 51 25.45 15.23 -20.98
CA ASP A 51 26.69 14.86 -21.67
C ASP A 51 26.61 15.04 -23.21
N ILE A 52 25.45 15.44 -23.74
CA ILE A 52 25.24 15.64 -25.18
C ILE A 52 25.59 17.08 -25.52
N ASP A 53 26.87 17.33 -25.80
CA ASP A 53 27.38 18.60 -26.31
C ASP A 53 27.82 18.45 -27.78
N ASP A 54 27.51 19.45 -28.61
CA ASP A 54 28.04 19.63 -29.97
C ASP A 54 27.79 18.47 -30.96
N VAL A 55 26.52 18.15 -31.21
CA VAL A 55 26.14 17.20 -32.27
C VAL A 55 25.87 17.93 -33.58
N TYR A 56 26.80 17.80 -34.53
CA TYR A 56 26.66 18.36 -35.88
C TYR A 56 26.40 17.26 -36.91
N ILE A 57 25.34 17.43 -37.71
CA ILE A 57 25.03 16.57 -38.85
C ILE A 57 25.10 17.44 -40.10
N ASP A 58 25.99 17.08 -41.03
CA ASP A 58 26.19 17.79 -42.30
C ASP A 58 26.43 19.31 -42.10
N GLY A 59 27.23 19.67 -41.08
CA GLY A 59 27.57 21.05 -40.74
C GLY A 59 26.47 21.85 -40.03
N SER A 60 25.28 21.29 -39.84
CA SER A 60 24.19 21.91 -39.07
C SER A 60 24.19 21.42 -37.62
N ASP A 61 24.00 22.33 -36.66
CA ASP A 61 23.86 21.99 -35.24
C ASP A 61 22.51 21.28 -34.99
N PHE A 62 22.59 20.01 -34.59
CA PHE A 62 21.45 19.16 -34.24
C PHE A 62 21.38 18.84 -32.73
N THR A 63 22.25 19.45 -31.91
CA THR A 63 22.36 19.20 -30.46
C THR A 63 21.02 19.30 -29.75
N TRP A 64 20.22 20.31 -30.09
CA TRP A 64 18.87 20.49 -29.54
C TRP A 64 17.91 19.34 -29.86
N GLY A 65 17.95 18.82 -31.09
CA GLY A 65 17.10 17.70 -31.51
C GLY A 65 17.46 16.41 -30.78
N VAL A 66 18.75 16.15 -30.58
CA VAL A 66 19.22 14.96 -29.85
C VAL A 66 18.90 15.07 -28.35
N ARG A 67 19.06 16.25 -27.74
CA ARG A 67 18.64 16.48 -26.35
C ARG A 67 17.14 16.30 -26.16
N LEU A 68 16.32 16.80 -27.09
CA LEU A 68 14.87 16.63 -27.05
C LEU A 68 14.49 15.14 -27.12
N LEU A 69 15.14 14.36 -27.99
CA LEU A 69 14.93 12.91 -28.09
C LEU A 69 15.33 12.18 -26.79
N GLY A 70 16.45 12.57 -26.17
CA GLY A 70 16.85 12.01 -24.88
C GLY A 70 15.86 12.33 -23.75
N HIS A 71 15.34 13.56 -23.68
CA HIS A 71 14.27 13.91 -22.74
C HIS A 71 12.97 13.15 -23.02
N ALA A 72 12.61 12.95 -24.29
CA ALA A 72 11.45 12.14 -24.68
C ALA A 72 11.61 10.66 -24.26
N ALA A 73 12.80 10.09 -24.43
CA ALA A 73 13.13 8.74 -23.96
C ALA A 73 13.02 8.63 -22.43
N ASN A 74 13.57 9.60 -21.69
CA ASN A 74 13.45 9.66 -20.23
C ASN A 74 11.99 9.81 -19.78
N GLY A 75 11.18 10.60 -20.50
CA GLY A 75 9.73 10.71 -20.27
C GLY A 75 9.01 9.37 -20.46
N ALA A 76 9.34 8.60 -21.50
CA ALA A 76 8.78 7.27 -21.72
C ALA A 76 9.17 6.30 -20.59
N ILE A 77 10.42 6.32 -20.12
CA ILE A 77 10.89 5.51 -18.99
C ILE A 77 10.12 5.85 -17.71
N LEU A 78 9.90 7.14 -17.43
CA LEU A 78 9.10 7.59 -16.28
C LEU A 78 7.65 7.07 -16.34
N ILE A 79 7.03 7.07 -17.52
CA ILE A 79 5.68 6.51 -17.69
C ILE A 79 5.67 5.02 -17.33
N VAL A 80 6.66 4.26 -17.79
CA VAL A 80 6.79 2.82 -17.46
C VAL A 80 6.95 2.60 -15.95
N ILE A 81 7.77 3.41 -15.29
CA ILE A 81 7.95 3.39 -13.82
C ILE A 81 6.61 3.63 -13.11
N VAL A 82 5.84 4.63 -13.52
CA VAL A 82 4.52 4.93 -12.95
C VAL A 82 3.55 3.76 -13.15
N LEU A 83 3.51 3.16 -14.35
CA LEU A 83 2.66 2.00 -14.64
C LEU A 83 3.01 0.81 -13.74
N LEU A 84 4.29 0.54 -13.51
CA LEU A 84 4.72 -0.52 -12.60
C LEU A 84 4.27 -0.25 -11.16
N MET A 85 4.40 1.00 -10.67
CA MET A 85 3.91 1.36 -9.33
C MET A 85 2.40 1.13 -9.20
N LEU A 86 1.61 1.52 -10.20
CA LEU A 86 0.16 1.28 -10.23
C LEU A 86 -0.16 -0.22 -10.21
N LEU A 87 0.56 -1.03 -10.99
CA LEU A 87 0.40 -2.48 -10.99
C LEU A 87 0.66 -3.08 -9.61
N PHE A 88 1.73 -2.66 -8.92
CA PHE A 88 2.00 -3.10 -7.56
C PHE A 88 0.93 -2.66 -6.56
N MET A 89 0.40 -1.44 -6.67
CA MET A 89 -0.74 -1.01 -5.84
C MET A 89 -1.96 -1.90 -6.02
N VAL A 90 -2.28 -2.28 -7.26
CA VAL A 90 -3.39 -3.21 -7.56
C VAL A 90 -3.12 -4.58 -6.94
N LEU A 91 -1.90 -5.11 -7.04
CA LEU A 91 -1.52 -6.38 -6.41
C LEU A 91 -1.67 -6.33 -4.89
N VAL A 92 -1.23 -5.25 -4.24
CA VAL A 92 -1.44 -5.03 -2.80
C VAL A 92 -2.92 -4.99 -2.46
N ALA A 93 -3.72 -4.27 -3.23
CA ALA A 93 -5.17 -4.21 -3.02
C ALA A 93 -5.79 -5.61 -3.11
N VAL A 94 -5.49 -6.39 -4.16
CA VAL A 94 -6.02 -7.75 -4.33
C VAL A 94 -5.55 -8.68 -3.21
N ALA A 95 -4.27 -8.64 -2.85
CA ALA A 95 -3.68 -9.46 -1.78
C ALA A 95 -4.26 -9.14 -0.39
N THR A 96 -4.80 -7.93 -0.19
CA THR A 96 -5.45 -7.51 1.07
C THR A 96 -6.96 -7.69 1.04
N VAL A 97 -7.62 -7.60 -0.10
CA VAL A 97 -9.08 -7.82 -0.23
C VAL A 97 -9.49 -9.23 0.14
N ILE A 98 -8.75 -10.25 -0.31
CA ILE A 98 -9.08 -11.67 -0.05
C ILE A 98 -9.14 -11.98 1.46
N PRO A 99 -8.09 -11.73 2.26
CA PRO A 99 -8.14 -12.02 3.70
C PRO A 99 -9.21 -11.19 4.42
N VAL A 100 -9.46 -9.95 4.00
CA VAL A 100 -10.50 -9.09 4.57
C VAL A 100 -11.90 -9.62 4.28
N ALA A 101 -12.15 -10.07 3.05
CA ALA A 101 -13.41 -10.69 2.66
C ALA A 101 -13.66 -11.96 3.47
N LEU A 102 -12.63 -12.81 3.64
CA LEU A 102 -12.71 -14.00 4.49
C LEU A 102 -13.05 -13.63 5.94
N LEU A 103 -12.38 -12.62 6.50
CA LEU A 103 -12.64 -12.17 7.87
C LEU A 103 -14.06 -11.63 8.04
N ARG A 104 -14.59 -10.91 7.05
CA ARG A 104 -15.97 -10.42 7.06
C ARG A 104 -16.98 -11.56 6.93
N ILE A 105 -16.77 -12.50 6.00
CA ILE A 105 -17.71 -13.59 5.71
C ILE A 105 -17.74 -14.62 6.83
N PHE A 106 -16.58 -15.01 7.37
CA PHE A 106 -16.48 -16.04 8.40
C PHE A 106 -16.53 -15.46 9.81
N GLY A 107 -15.87 -14.33 10.06
CA GLY A 107 -15.79 -13.69 11.38
C GLY A 107 -17.01 -12.83 11.74
N LEU A 108 -17.67 -12.17 10.78
CA LEU A 108 -18.81 -11.27 11.03
C LEU A 108 -20.15 -11.79 10.49
N LYS A 109 -20.34 -13.12 10.50
CA LYS A 109 -21.65 -13.72 10.15
C LYS A 109 -22.76 -13.11 11.02
N LYS A 110 -23.96 -12.98 10.44
CA LYS A 110 -25.18 -12.45 11.10
C LYS A 110 -25.48 -13.07 12.47
N LYS A 111 -25.01 -14.29 12.73
CA LYS A 111 -25.21 -15.00 14.00
C LYS A 111 -24.41 -14.41 15.17
N TYR A 112 -23.32 -13.69 14.92
CA TYR A 112 -22.39 -13.32 15.98
C TYR A 112 -22.56 -11.87 16.47
N VAL A 113 -22.71 -11.73 17.79
CA VAL A 113 -22.77 -10.46 18.50
C VAL A 113 -21.39 -9.80 18.59
N VAL A 114 -21.29 -8.50 18.33
CA VAL A 114 -20.08 -7.71 18.56
C VAL A 114 -20.34 -6.79 19.74
N THR A 115 -19.60 -6.97 20.83
CA THR A 115 -19.75 -6.14 22.03
C THR A 115 -19.11 -4.76 21.84
N GLU A 116 -19.50 -3.77 22.66
CA GLU A 116 -18.90 -2.44 22.61
C GLU A 116 -17.39 -2.47 22.88
N GLU A 117 -16.95 -3.30 23.82
CA GLU A 117 -15.53 -3.50 24.13
C GLU A 117 -14.77 -4.04 22.90
N GLU A 118 -15.31 -5.03 22.19
CA GLU A 118 -14.69 -5.61 20.99
C GLU A 118 -14.55 -4.58 19.87
N TYR A 119 -15.57 -3.75 19.66
CA TYR A 119 -15.52 -2.68 18.66
C TYR A 119 -14.46 -1.63 19.00
N LYS A 120 -14.44 -1.13 20.25
CA LYS A 120 -13.44 -0.16 20.70
C LYS A 120 -12.03 -0.71 20.49
N LEU A 121 -11.80 -1.95 20.90
CA LEU A 121 -10.50 -2.60 20.81
C LEU A 121 -10.07 -2.84 19.35
N THR A 122 -10.99 -3.27 18.48
CA THR A 122 -10.74 -3.40 17.03
C THR A 122 -10.32 -2.06 16.40
N LYS A 123 -11.00 -0.97 16.76
CA LYS A 123 -10.68 0.39 16.27
C LYS A 123 -9.30 0.85 16.74
N TYR A 124 -8.95 0.63 18.01
CA TYR A 124 -7.64 1.00 18.53
C TYR A 124 -6.52 0.21 17.85
N ILE A 125 -6.67 -1.11 17.72
CA ILE A 125 -5.68 -1.97 17.03
C ILE A 125 -5.51 -1.54 15.56
N TYR A 126 -6.60 -1.18 14.88
CA TYR A 126 -6.54 -0.70 13.50
C TYR A 126 -5.72 0.59 13.38
N LEU A 127 -6.00 1.59 14.22
CA LEU A 127 -5.28 2.87 14.19
C LEU A 127 -3.80 2.70 14.56
N THR A 128 -3.48 1.88 15.57
CA THR A 128 -2.09 1.61 15.94
C THR A 128 -1.35 0.86 14.84
N ALA A 129 -2.00 -0.08 14.15
CA ALA A 129 -1.39 -0.80 13.03
C ALA A 129 -1.06 0.12 11.84
N ILE A 130 -1.91 1.11 11.53
CA ILE A 130 -1.61 2.12 10.50
C ILE A 130 -0.37 2.93 10.90
N GLY A 131 -0.34 3.43 12.14
CA GLY A 131 0.80 4.20 12.65
C GLY A 131 2.10 3.39 12.62
N LEU A 132 2.05 2.13 13.09
CA LEU A 132 3.17 1.21 13.08
C LEU A 132 3.65 0.93 11.65
N SER A 133 2.73 0.71 10.70
CA SER A 133 3.04 0.48 9.29
C SER A 133 3.81 1.64 8.67
N LEU A 134 3.36 2.87 8.91
CA LEU A 134 4.04 4.06 8.41
C LEU A 134 5.44 4.20 9.00
N VAL A 135 5.56 4.06 10.32
CA VAL A 135 6.86 4.14 11.00
C VAL A 135 7.83 3.08 10.49
N LEU A 136 7.38 1.82 10.38
CA LEU A 136 8.20 0.73 9.84
C LEU A 136 8.60 0.98 8.39
N SER A 137 7.67 1.42 7.55
CA SER A 137 7.95 1.72 6.14
C SER A 137 8.96 2.86 6.00
N LEU A 138 8.84 3.92 6.80
CA LEU A 138 9.78 5.05 6.78
C LEU A 138 11.18 4.66 7.25
N ILE A 139 11.29 3.84 8.31
CA ILE A 139 12.56 3.31 8.80
C ILE A 139 13.23 2.43 7.73
N LEU A 140 12.47 1.48 7.15
CA LEU A 140 12.99 0.57 6.13
C LEU A 140 13.46 1.30 4.87
N THR A 141 12.73 2.33 4.47
CA THR A 141 13.03 3.14 3.27
C THR A 141 14.01 4.29 3.54
N ARG A 142 14.52 4.43 4.77
CA ARG A 142 15.42 5.53 5.19
C ARG A 142 14.87 6.92 4.82
N PHE A 143 13.56 7.11 4.90
CA PHE A 143 12.86 8.33 4.50
C PHE A 143 13.04 8.76 3.03
N THR A 144 13.58 7.89 2.15
CA THR A 144 13.74 8.19 0.73
C THR A 144 12.43 7.99 -0.05
N SER A 145 11.54 7.12 0.44
CA SER A 145 10.30 6.73 -0.24
C SER A 145 9.06 7.02 0.60
N ILE A 146 8.91 8.28 1.02
CA ILE A 146 7.76 8.74 1.82
C ILE A 146 6.45 8.58 1.05
N ILE A 147 6.41 9.03 -0.21
CA ILE A 147 5.19 9.00 -1.04
C ILE A 147 4.72 7.55 -1.26
N PRO A 148 5.57 6.60 -1.72
CA PRO A 148 5.18 5.20 -1.81
C PRO A 148 4.69 4.63 -0.48
N SER A 149 5.39 4.91 0.63
CA SER A 149 5.03 4.40 1.96
C SER A 149 3.63 4.82 2.39
N ILE A 150 3.25 6.07 2.12
CA ILE A 150 1.91 6.59 2.39
C ILE A 150 0.89 5.91 1.49
N LEU A 151 1.14 5.84 0.17
CA LEU A 151 0.20 5.27 -0.80
C LEU A 151 -0.10 3.79 -0.54
N PHE A 152 0.93 2.97 -0.27
CA PHE A 152 0.71 1.56 0.04
C PHE A 152 0.01 1.36 1.37
N THR A 153 0.33 2.18 2.39
CA THR A 153 -0.38 2.12 3.67
C THR A 153 -1.84 2.53 3.54
N LEU A 154 -2.14 3.58 2.76
CA LEU A 154 -3.51 3.98 2.45
C LEU A 154 -4.27 2.89 1.72
N THR A 155 -3.64 2.20 0.76
CA THR A 155 -4.30 1.17 -0.04
C THR A 155 -4.87 0.04 0.83
N TRP A 156 -4.04 -0.58 1.66
CA TRP A 156 -4.53 -1.68 2.50
C TRP A 156 -5.41 -1.19 3.66
N SER A 157 -5.14 0.00 4.21
CA SER A 157 -5.95 0.53 5.31
C SER A 157 -7.37 0.87 4.87
N LEU A 158 -7.56 1.37 3.64
CA LEU A 158 -8.88 1.59 3.04
C LEU A 158 -9.64 0.27 2.86
N VAL A 159 -8.96 -0.81 2.44
CA VAL A 159 -9.58 -2.14 2.35
C VAL A 159 -10.01 -2.63 3.73
N MET A 160 -9.15 -2.49 4.74
CA MET A 160 -9.45 -2.88 6.12
C MET A 160 -10.56 -2.06 6.77
N LEU A 161 -10.77 -0.82 6.32
CA LEU A 161 -11.86 0.03 6.79
C LEU A 161 -13.22 -0.63 6.57
N ILE A 162 -13.38 -1.42 5.49
CA ILE A 162 -14.61 -2.17 5.19
C ILE A 162 -14.96 -3.13 6.33
N TYR A 163 -13.96 -3.79 6.92
CA TYR A 163 -14.16 -4.69 8.05
C TYR A 163 -14.56 -3.92 9.31
N VAL A 164 -13.87 -2.81 9.61
CA VAL A 164 -14.14 -1.97 10.79
C VAL A 164 -15.54 -1.32 10.71
N LEU A 165 -15.98 -0.90 9.52
CA LEU A 165 -17.34 -0.43 9.33
C LEU A 165 -18.36 -1.56 9.52
N GLY A 166 -18.04 -2.78 9.03
CA GLY A 166 -18.86 -3.96 9.25
C GLY A 166 -19.02 -4.33 10.74
N THR A 167 -18.01 -4.13 11.59
CA THR A 167 -18.13 -4.35 13.04
C THR A 167 -19.04 -3.31 13.70
N TRP A 168 -18.98 -2.06 13.24
CA TRP A 168 -19.87 -0.99 13.72
C TRP A 168 -21.33 -1.23 13.36
N GLU A 169 -21.63 -1.60 12.11
CA GLU A 169 -22.99 -1.94 11.67
C GLU A 169 -23.58 -3.09 12.49
N ARG A 170 -22.76 -4.09 12.80
CA ARG A 170 -23.17 -5.23 13.64
C ARG A 170 -23.48 -4.77 15.05
N LYS A 171 -22.61 -3.99 15.69
CA LYS A 171 -22.86 -3.41 17.03
C LYS A 171 -24.22 -2.69 17.08
N LYS A 172 -24.47 -1.80 16.11
CA LYS A 172 -25.71 -1.01 16.04
C LYS A 172 -26.97 -1.88 15.93
N MET A 173 -26.91 -2.97 15.15
CA MET A 173 -28.04 -3.90 15.04
C MET A 173 -28.38 -4.60 16.36
N TYR A 174 -27.40 -4.83 17.24
CA TYR A 174 -27.66 -5.43 18.55
C TYR A 174 -28.29 -4.44 19.51
N GLU A 175 -27.77 -3.21 19.55
CA GLU A 175 -28.32 -2.12 20.38
C GLU A 175 -29.77 -1.74 20.00
N MET A 176 -30.20 -2.02 18.77
CA MET A 176 -31.58 -1.78 18.31
C MET A 176 -32.56 -2.92 18.59
N ASN A 177 -32.06 -4.13 18.92
CA ASN A 177 -32.88 -5.32 19.17
C ASN A 177 -32.95 -5.70 20.66
N GLU A 178 -32.25 -4.97 21.53
CA GLU A 178 -32.45 -4.95 22.99
C GLU A 178 -33.48 -3.89 23.38
#